data_AF-A0A6V7LP52-F1
#
_entry.id   AF-A0A6V7LP52-F1
#
_cell.length_a   1.000
_cell.length_b   1.000
_cell.length_c   1.000
_cell.angle_alpha   90.00
_cell.angle_beta   90.00
_cell.angle_gamma   90.00
#
_symmetry.space_group_name_H-M   'P 1'
#
loop_
_entity.id
_entity.type
_entity.pdbx_description
1 polymer ?
#
loop_
_entity_poly.entity_id
_entity_poly.type
_entity_poly.pdbx_seq_one_letter_code
_entity_poly.pdbx_strand_id
1 'polypeptide(L)'
;ATIGVITLIIIIGTIFHMIYLKYNKSTSGTMAQILIAFSIISNMKKLCGPANDDGMNLHCISGMKFIAMCVIIAGHCLVFIVGGPVLNSNFWSEAVTKIENAIFLNNPLLVDTFLLLGGFLFARILLKELDKRRTVNFLFLYILRYI
;
A
#
# COMPACT_ATOMS: atom_id res chain seq x y z
N ALA A 1 7.88 -20.52 -7.30
CA ALA A 1 7.08 -20.45 -8.54
C ALA A 1 6.38 -19.10 -8.71
N THR A 2 5.58 -18.65 -7.74
CA THR A 2 4.81 -17.40 -7.81
C THR A 2 5.63 -16.13 -8.04
N ILE A 3 6.73 -15.94 -7.30
CA ILE A 3 7.60 -14.76 -7.44
C ILE A 3 8.18 -14.67 -8.87
N GLY A 4 8.56 -15.80 -9.46
CA GLY A 4 9.11 -15.85 -10.83
C GLY A 4 8.10 -15.49 -11.91
N VAL A 5 6.82 -15.84 -11.72
CA VAL A 5 5.75 -15.46 -12.65
C VAL A 5 5.50 -13.95 -12.59
N ILE A 6 5.51 -13.38 -11.39
CA ILE A 6 5.30 -11.94 -11.18
C ILE A 6 6.45 -11.13 -11.80
N THR A 7 7.70 -11.53 -11.57
CA THR A 7 8.86 -10.83 -12.15
C THR A 7 8.85 -10.89 -13.68
N LEU A 8 8.43 -12.01 -14.28
CA LEU A 8 8.31 -12.14 -15.73
C LEU A 8 7.28 -11.16 -16.31
N ILE A 9 6.10 -11.05 -15.69
CA ILE A 9 5.03 -10.13 -16.12
C ILE A 9 5.52 -8.67 -16.06
N ILE A 10 6.25 -8.30 -15.01
CA ILE A 10 6.80 -6.96 -14.83
C ILE A 10 7.84 -6.63 -15.92
N ILE A 11 8.72 -7.58 -16.26
CA ILE A 11 9.71 -7.41 -17.32
C ILE A 11 9.02 -7.19 -18.66
N ILE A 12 8.03 -8.02 -19.00
CA ILE A 12 7.26 -7.90 -20.26
C ILE A 12 6.54 -6.56 -20.34
N GLY A 13 5.85 -6.14 -19.27
CA GLY A 13 5.16 -4.85 -19.22
C GLY A 13 6.11 -3.66 -19.35
N THR A 14 7.31 -3.74 -18.76
CA THR A 14 8.32 -2.68 -18.82
C THR A 14 8.96 -2.57 -20.20
N ILE A 15 9.30 -3.69 -20.85
CA ILE A 15 9.82 -3.72 -22.22
C ILE A 15 8.77 -3.15 -23.20
N PHE A 16 7.51 -3.59 -23.08
CA PHE A 16 6.42 -3.10 -23.90
C PHE A 16 6.26 -1.57 -23.77
N HIS A 17 6.32 -1.06 -22.53
CA HIS A 17 6.24 0.39 -22.27
C HIS A 17 7.42 1.18 -22.84
N MET A 18 8.65 0.64 -22.78
CA MET A 18 9.83 1.30 -23.39
C MET A 18 9.71 1.39 -24.92
N ILE A 19 9.25 0.32 -25.58
CA ILE A 19 8.99 0.33 -27.03
C ILE A 19 7.92 1.37 -27.33
N TYR A 20 6.86 1.42 -26.53
CA TYR A 20 5.76 2.37 -26.72
C TYR A 20 6.20 3.84 -26.67
N LEU A 21 7.03 4.19 -25.68
CA LEU A 21 7.61 5.52 -25.54
C LEU A 21 8.56 5.85 -26.69
N LYS A 22 9.35 4.89 -27.18
CA LYS A 22 10.26 5.08 -28.32
C LYS A 22 9.52 5.35 -29.64
N TYR A 23 8.34 4.75 -29.82
CA TYR A 23 7.52 4.94 -31.02
C TYR A 23 6.52 6.11 -30.91
N ASN A 24 6.52 6.87 -29.80
CA ASN A 24 5.63 8.00 -29.51
C ASN A 24 4.14 7.73 -29.88
N LYS A 25 3.70 6.48 -29.75
CA LYS A 25 2.34 6.06 -30.10
C LYS A 25 1.42 6.39 -28.91
N SER A 26 0.14 6.67 -29.16
CA SER A 26 -0.85 6.96 -28.09
C SER A 26 -1.52 5.67 -27.63
N THR A 27 -1.54 5.36 -26.33
CA THR A 27 -2.00 4.07 -25.75
C THR A 27 -3.50 3.85 -25.93
N SER A 28 -3.93 3.38 -27.10
CA SER A 28 -5.36 3.32 -27.46
C SER A 28 -6.03 1.94 -27.33
N GLY A 29 -5.43 0.96 -26.64
CA GLY A 29 -6.01 -0.38 -26.46
C GLY A 29 -6.09 -0.81 -24.99
N THR A 30 -7.18 -1.48 -24.60
CA THR A 30 -7.39 -2.02 -23.24
C THR A 30 -6.26 -2.95 -22.82
N MET A 31 -5.81 -3.84 -23.73
CA MET A 31 -4.67 -4.73 -23.47
C MET A 31 -3.36 -3.95 -23.28
N ALA A 32 -3.13 -2.89 -24.07
CA ALA A 32 -1.95 -2.05 -23.90
C ALA A 32 -1.96 -1.32 -22.55
N GLN A 33 -3.11 -0.86 -22.09
CA GLN A 33 -3.26 -0.24 -20.76
C GLN A 33 -2.99 -1.24 -19.64
N ILE A 34 -3.47 -2.48 -19.77
CA ILE A 34 -3.19 -3.55 -18.79
C ILE A 34 -1.69 -3.86 -18.74
N LEU A 35 -1.01 -4.04 -19.88
CA LEU A 35 0.44 -4.29 -19.89
C LEU A 35 1.23 -3.12 -19.29
N ILE A 36 0.82 -1.88 -19.57
CA ILE A 36 1.46 -0.69 -19.02
C ILE A 36 1.20 -0.55 -17.51
N ALA A 37 0.08 -1.06 -16.99
CA ALA A 37 -0.18 -1.09 -15.55
C ALA A 37 0.83 -1.96 -14.78
N PHE A 38 1.47 -2.93 -15.43
CA PHE A 38 2.56 -3.74 -14.86
C PHE A 38 3.96 -3.16 -15.10
N SER A 39 4.08 -2.05 -15.84
CA SER A 39 5.37 -1.42 -16.13
C SER A 39 5.93 -0.70 -14.90
N ILE A 40 7.18 -1.00 -14.54
CA ILE A 40 7.88 -0.33 -13.43
C ILE A 40 8.00 1.16 -13.72
N ILE A 41 8.36 1.55 -14.94
CA ILE A 41 8.61 2.96 -15.29
C ILE A 41 7.35 3.81 -15.09
N SER A 42 6.20 3.32 -15.54
CA SER A 42 4.92 4.02 -15.39
C SER A 42 4.50 4.13 -13.92
N ASN A 43 4.61 3.01 -13.19
CA ASN A 43 4.24 2.97 -11.78
C ASN A 43 5.17 3.83 -10.92
N MET A 44 6.48 3.78 -11.13
CA MET A 44 7.45 4.62 -10.45
C MET A 44 7.24 6.11 -10.76
N LYS A 45 6.95 6.46 -12.01
CA LYS A 45 6.65 7.86 -12.37
C LYS A 45 5.38 8.37 -11.70
N LYS A 46 4.36 7.52 -11.53
CA LYS A 46 3.15 7.86 -10.76
C LYS A 46 3.44 7.95 -9.27
N LEU A 47 4.30 7.08 -8.73
CA LEU A 47 4.62 7.02 -7.31
C LEU A 47 5.51 8.19 -6.86
N CYS A 48 6.47 8.58 -7.70
CA CYS A 48 7.35 9.73 -7.49
C CYS A 48 6.82 11.03 -8.11
N GLY A 49 5.64 10.98 -8.74
CA GLY A 49 5.00 12.14 -9.33
C GLY A 49 4.41 13.07 -8.25
N PRO A 50 4.09 14.32 -8.61
CA PRO A 50 3.36 15.20 -7.71
C PRO A 50 2.04 14.55 -7.28
N ALA A 51 1.69 14.70 -6.01
CA ALA A 51 0.43 14.19 -5.50
C ALA A 51 -0.72 14.83 -6.28
N ASN A 52 -1.65 14.00 -6.76
CA ASN A 52 -2.88 14.52 -7.38
C ASN A 52 -3.65 15.29 -6.30
N ASP A 53 -3.89 16.57 -6.54
CA ASP A 53 -4.66 17.40 -5.62
C ASP A 53 -6.15 17.09 -5.80
N ASP A 54 -6.66 16.16 -5.01
CA ASP A 54 -8.08 15.82 -4.97
C ASP A 54 -8.92 16.90 -4.25
N GLY A 55 -8.30 18.05 -3.90
CA GLY A 55 -8.92 19.18 -3.19
C GLY A 55 -9.25 18.89 -1.72
N MET A 56 -8.92 17.69 -1.23
CA MET A 56 -9.35 17.21 0.08
C MET A 56 -8.32 17.49 1.20
N ASN A 57 -7.10 17.93 0.87
CA ASN A 57 -6.04 18.30 1.82
C ASN A 57 -5.76 17.23 2.91
N LEU A 58 -5.93 15.94 2.62
CA LEU A 58 -5.73 14.83 3.57
C LEU A 58 -4.32 14.22 3.52
N HIS A 59 -3.34 14.94 2.97
CA HIS A 59 -1.97 14.43 2.79
C HIS A 59 -1.32 14.00 4.11
N CYS A 60 -1.61 14.70 5.21
CA CYS A 60 -1.12 14.34 6.54
C CYS A 60 -1.62 12.95 6.99
N ILE A 61 -2.88 12.61 6.72
CA ILE A 61 -3.46 11.30 7.05
C ILE A 61 -2.79 10.19 6.25
N SER A 62 -2.56 10.43 4.95
CA SER A 62 -1.82 9.49 4.10
C SER A 62 -0.39 9.28 4.62
N GLY A 63 0.28 10.34 5.10
CA GLY A 63 1.59 10.27 5.74
C GLY A 63 1.57 9.43 7.03
N MET A 64 0.57 9.64 7.90
CA MET A 64 0.40 8.84 9.12
C MET A 64 0.18 7.35 8.81
N LYS A 65 -0.62 7.03 7.77
CA LYS A 65 -0.81 5.66 7.31
C LYS A 65 0.48 5.03 6.81
N PHE A 66 1.30 5.79 6.08
CA PHE A 66 2.59 5.31 5.59
C PHE A 66 3.54 4.97 6.76
N ILE A 67 3.68 5.88 7.73
CA ILE A 67 4.53 5.65 8.91
C ILE A 67 4.03 4.44 9.69
N ALA A 68 2.71 4.35 9.95
CA ALA A 68 2.12 3.21 10.64
C ALA A 68 2.44 1.89 9.90
N MET A 69 2.27 1.85 8.58
CA MET A 69 2.57 0.67 7.76
C MET A 69 4.05 0.26 7.84
N CYS A 70 4.97 1.23 7.78
CA CYS A 70 6.41 0.95 7.91
C CYS A 70 6.76 0.29 9.24
N VAL A 71 6.23 0.81 10.35
CA VAL A 71 6.47 0.25 11.69
C VAL A 71 5.80 -1.12 11.84
N ILE A 72 4.61 -1.32 11.27
CA ILE A 72 3.91 -2.61 11.28
C ILE A 72 4.72 -3.69 10.58
N ILE A 73 5.24 -3.39 9.37
CA ILE A 73 6.08 -4.32 8.62
C ILE A 73 7.35 -4.66 9.40
N ALA A 74 8.01 -3.65 9.97
CA ALA A 74 9.20 -3.84 10.79
C ALA A 74 8.93 -4.75 12.01
N GLY A 75 7.81 -4.51 12.71
CA GLY A 75 7.37 -5.35 13.84
C GLY A 75 7.13 -6.81 13.44
N HIS A 76 6.46 -7.05 12.30
CA HIS A 76 6.25 -8.42 11.81
C HIS A 76 7.56 -9.11 11.41
N CYS A 77 8.45 -8.42 10.68
CA CYS A 77 9.77 -8.95 10.36
C CYS A 77 10.52 -9.36 11.62
N LEU A 78 10.48 -8.54 12.66
CA LEU A 78 11.14 -8.81 13.93
C LEU A 78 10.53 -10.04 14.63
N VAL A 79 9.20 -10.18 14.66
CA VAL A 79 8.55 -11.39 15.20
C VAL A 79 8.95 -12.65 14.44
N PHE A 80 9.05 -12.60 13.12
CA PHE A 80 9.49 -13.77 12.33
C PHE A 80 10.95 -14.13 12.55
N ILE A 81 11.83 -13.13 12.71
CA ILE A 81 13.25 -13.34 13.00
C ILE A 81 13.43 -13.98 14.38
N VAL A 82 12.72 -13.45 15.39
CA VAL A 82 12.81 -13.92 16.78
C VAL A 82 12.09 -15.26 16.98
N GLY A 83 10.99 -15.50 16.28
CA GLY A 83 10.28 -16.78 16.31
C GLY A 83 11.03 -17.91 15.60
N GLY A 84 12.06 -17.60 14.81
CA GLY A 84 12.96 -18.58 14.20
C GLY A 84 14.03 -19.11 15.17
N PRO A 85 14.95 -19.97 14.70
CA PRO A 85 16.07 -20.43 15.51
C PRO A 85 17.03 -19.28 15.81
N VAL A 86 17.01 -18.79 17.05
CA VAL A 86 17.88 -17.69 17.51
C VAL A 86 19.10 -18.28 18.24
N LEU A 87 20.30 -17.90 17.81
CA LEU A 87 21.57 -18.33 18.44
C LEU A 87 21.74 -17.79 19.87
N ASN A 88 21.08 -16.68 20.20
CA ASN A 88 21.16 -16.03 21.50
C ASN A 88 19.77 -15.73 22.05
N SER A 89 19.20 -16.66 22.83
CA SER A 89 17.88 -16.50 23.44
C SER A 89 17.83 -15.35 24.47
N ASN A 90 18.96 -15.01 25.10
CA ASN A 90 19.02 -13.93 26.09
C ASN A 90 18.86 -12.53 25.48
N PHE A 91 19.17 -12.37 24.19
CA PHE A 91 19.00 -11.11 23.47
C PHE A 91 17.54 -10.65 23.49
N TRP A 92 16.59 -11.58 23.34
CA TRP A 92 15.18 -11.23 23.35
C TRP A 92 14.72 -10.73 24.72
N SER A 93 15.09 -11.44 25.79
CA SER A 93 14.74 -11.07 27.15
C SER A 93 15.26 -9.66 27.51
N GLU A 94 16.45 -9.30 27.05
CA GLU A 94 16.99 -7.95 27.25
C GLU A 94 16.28 -6.92 26.35
N ALA A 95 16.05 -7.25 25.07
CA ALA A 95 15.44 -6.34 24.11
C ALA A 95 14.00 -5.95 24.48
N VAL A 96 13.21 -6.87 25.06
CA VAL A 96 11.82 -6.60 25.46
C VAL A 96 11.72 -5.63 26.63
N THR A 97 12.75 -5.54 27.48
CA THR A 97 12.75 -4.61 28.62
C THR A 97 13.03 -3.17 28.23
N LYS A 98 13.54 -2.92 27.03
CA LYS A 98 13.90 -1.57 26.57
C LYS A 98 12.66 -0.88 26.00
N ILE A 99 12.37 0.31 26.53
CA ILE A 99 11.22 1.15 26.12
C ILE A 99 11.27 1.50 24.63
N GLU A 100 12.47 1.67 24.07
CA GLU A 100 12.68 1.93 22.64
C GLU A 100 12.07 0.84 21.74
N ASN A 101 12.03 -0.41 22.22
CA ASN A 101 11.47 -1.53 21.48
C ASN A 101 9.95 -1.69 21.71
N ALA A 102 9.38 -0.95 22.67
CA ALA A 102 7.95 -1.07 23.02
C ALA A 102 7.04 -0.78 21.82
N ILE A 103 7.47 0.07 20.88
CA ILE A 103 6.72 0.38 19.66
C ILE A 103 6.57 -0.85 18.75
N PHE A 104 7.61 -1.69 18.66
CA PHE A 104 7.60 -2.90 17.85
C PHE A 104 6.86 -4.04 18.55
N LEU A 105 6.92 -4.09 19.89
CA LEU A 105 6.18 -5.05 20.72
C LEU A 105 4.66 -4.79 20.71
N ASN A 106 4.27 -3.52 20.69
CA ASN A 106 2.86 -3.10 20.66
C ASN A 106 2.32 -2.88 19.24
N ASN A 107 2.80 -3.69 18.29
CA ASN A 107 2.38 -3.60 16.89
C ASN A 107 0.84 -3.60 16.68
N PRO A 108 0.03 -4.36 17.45
CA PRO A 108 -1.44 -4.30 17.30
C PRO A 108 -2.04 -2.90 17.46
N LEU A 109 -1.50 -2.05 18.34
CA LEU A 109 -1.98 -0.68 18.53
C LEU A 109 -1.75 0.19 17.28
N LEU A 110 -0.66 -0.05 16.55
CA LEU A 110 -0.37 0.62 15.28
C LEU A 110 -1.31 0.15 14.17
N VAL A 111 -1.64 -1.15 14.15
CA VAL A 111 -2.63 -1.72 13.23
C VAL A 111 -4.01 -1.11 13.47
N ASP A 112 -4.43 -0.98 14.72
CA ASP A 112 -5.71 -0.35 15.09
C ASP A 112 -5.75 1.11 14.63
N THR A 113 -4.65 1.84 14.82
CA THR A 113 -4.53 3.23 14.35
C THR A 113 -4.61 3.31 12.82
N PHE A 114 -3.92 2.40 12.11
CA PHE A 114 -3.99 2.32 10.65
C PHE A 114 -5.41 2.04 10.16
N LEU A 115 -6.12 1.10 10.80
CA LEU A 115 -7.49 0.74 10.47
C LEU A 115 -8.46 1.89 10.75
N LEU A 116 -8.27 2.60 11.88
CA LEU A 116 -9.07 3.78 12.23
C LEU A 116 -8.93 4.89 11.17
N LEU A 117 -7.69 5.21 10.77
CA LEU A 117 -7.45 6.19 9.71
C LEU A 117 -8.03 5.74 8.36
N GLY A 118 -7.93 4.45 8.04
CA GLY A 118 -8.54 3.85 6.86
C GLY A 118 -10.07 3.98 6.86
N GLY A 119 -10.70 3.64 7.98
CA GLY A 119 -12.16 3.76 8.17
C GLY A 119 -12.64 5.21 8.11
N PHE A 120 -11.89 6.15 8.70
CA PHE A 120 -12.19 7.58 8.62
C PHE A 120 -12.20 8.09 7.17
N LEU A 121 -11.17 7.76 6.40
CA LEU A 121 -11.09 8.14 4.99
C LEU A 121 -12.24 7.53 4.16
N PHE A 122 -12.55 6.26 4.41
CA PHE A 122 -13.65 5.58 3.75
C PHE A 122 -15.01 6.25 4.05
N ALA A 123 -15.28 6.53 5.33
CA ALA A 123 -16.51 7.21 5.74
C ALA A 123 -16.64 8.58 5.08
N ARG A 124 -15.54 9.33 4.95
CA ARG A 124 -15.52 10.63 4.26
C ARG A 124 -15.84 10.51 2.78
N ILE A 125 -15.26 9.53 2.07
CA ILE A 125 -15.56 9.28 0.65
C ILE A 125 -17.03 8.89 0.49
N LEU A 126 -17.53 8.01 1.36
CA LEU A 126 -18.92 7.57 1.38
C LEU A 126 -19.88 8.75 1.58
N LEU A 127 -19.61 9.64 2.54
CA LEU A 127 -20.41 10.84 2.78
C LEU A 127 -20.40 11.78 1.56
N LYS A 128 -19.26 11.97 0.92
CA LYS A 128 -19.14 12.79 -0.30
C LYS A 128 -19.95 12.20 -1.46
N GLU A 129 -19.95 10.87 -1.61
CA GLU A 129 -20.73 10.21 -2.66
C GLU A 129 -22.24 10.23 -2.37
N LEU A 130 -22.63 10.12 -1.09
CA LEU A 130 -24.00 10.31 -0.63
C LEU A 130 -24.52 11.72 -0.90
N ASP A 131 -23.71 12.74 -0.66
CA ASP A 131 -24.09 14.13 -0.93
C ASP A 131 -24.30 14.35 -2.44
N LYS A 132 -23.47 13.72 -3.28
CA LYS A 132 -23.55 13.82 -4.74
C LYS A 132 -24.70 13.02 -5.36
N ARG A 133 -24.94 11.79 -4.92
CA ARG A 133 -25.90 10.86 -5.56
C ARG A 133 -27.19 10.62 -4.77
N ARG A 134 -27.29 11.14 -3.54
CA ARG A 134 -28.40 10.92 -2.55
C ARG A 134 -28.76 9.46 -2.25
N THR A 135 -28.09 8.51 -2.87
CA THR A 135 -28.33 7.07 -2.77
C THR A 135 -26.99 6.37 -2.80
N VAL A 136 -26.83 5.37 -1.95
CA VAL A 136 -25.64 4.52 -1.92
C VAL A 136 -26.10 3.08 -2.00
N ASN A 137 -25.58 2.38 -3.00
CA ASN A 137 -25.82 0.95 -3.11
C ASN A 137 -24.91 0.25 -2.09
N PHE A 138 -25.48 -0.20 -0.96
CA PHE A 138 -24.72 -0.83 0.14
C PHE A 138 -23.84 -1.99 -0.33
N LEU A 139 -24.30 -2.73 -1.35
CA LEU A 139 -23.55 -3.84 -1.95
C LEU A 139 -22.26 -3.36 -2.63
N PHE A 140 -22.31 -2.22 -3.33
CA PHE A 140 -21.15 -1.61 -3.96
C PHE A 140 -20.16 -1.06 -2.92
N LEU A 141 -20.66 -0.45 -1.85
CA LEU A 141 -19.83 0.02 -0.73
C LEU A 141 -19.14 -1.13 0.01
N TYR A 142 -19.82 -2.27 0.16
CA TYR A 142 -19.23 -3.45 0.77
C TYR A 142 -18.10 -4.01 -0.10
N ILE A 143 -18.28 -4.06 -1.42
CA ILE A 143 -17.24 -4.48 -2.36
C ILE A 143 -16.05 -3.51 -2.33
N LEU A 144 -16.29 -2.18 -2.29
CA LEU A 144 -15.24 -1.16 -2.20
C LEU A 144 -14.42 -1.23 -0.89
N ARG A 145 -14.96 -1.85 0.17
CA ARG A 145 -14.23 -2.06 1.43
C ARG A 145 -13.21 -3.20 1.34
N TYR A 146 -13.47 -4.21 0.50
CA TYR A 146 -12.64 -5.42 0.40
C TYR A 146 -11.63 -5.39 -0.75
N ILE A 147 -11.81 -4.48 -1.72
CA ILE A 147 -10.84 -4.16 -2.77
C ILE A 147 -9.86 -3.10 -2.26
#